data_AF-A0A958NZY8-F1
#
_entry.id   AF-A0A958NZY8-F1
#
_cell.length_a   1.000
_cell.length_b   1.000
_cell.length_c   1.000
_cell.angle_alpha   90.00
_cell.angle_beta   90.00
_cell.angle_gamma   90.00
#
_symmetry.space_group_name_H-M   'P 1'
#
loop_
_entity.id
_entity.type
_entity.pdbx_description
1 polymer ?
#
loop_
_entity_poly.entity_id
_entity_poly.type
_entity_poly.pdbx_seq_one_letter_code
_entity_poly.pdbx_strand_id
1 'polypeptide(L)' 'MGRWKRNGVIIVMYTYDHDPRHVHIFEDGKRMSKFDVDHWRIMEGRLSSKAKKALDALKKEGIL' A
#
# COMPACT_ATOMS: atom_id res chain seq x y z
N MET A 1 4.64 -7.54 9.66
CA MET A 1 4.31 -6.17 10.08
C MET A 1 5.18 -5.19 9.31
N GLY A 2 4.60 -4.21 8.61
CA GLY A 2 5.36 -3.17 7.92
C GLY A 2 4.59 -1.86 7.90
N ARG A 3 5.27 -0.74 8.09
CA ARG A 3 4.69 0.60 7.99
C ARG A 3 5.68 1.54 7.35
N TRP A 4 5.32 2.08 6.19
CA TRP A 4 6.18 2.96 5.40
C TRP A 4 5.47 4.28 5.13
N LYS A 5 6.22 5.39 5.18
CA LYS A 5 5.73 6.72 4.85
C LYS A 5 6.50 7.26 3.63
N ARG A 6 5.78 7.72 2.62
CA ARG A 6 6.34 8.32 1.39
C ARG A 6 5.43 9.46 0.93
N ASN A 7 5.96 10.69 0.84
CA ASN A 7 5.26 11.85 0.26
C ASN A 7 3.81 12.08 0.77
N GLY A 8 3.57 11.89 2.07
CA GLY A 8 2.25 12.07 2.69
C GLY A 8 1.35 10.83 2.65
N VAL A 9 1.79 9.74 2.02
CA VAL A 9 1.11 8.44 1.99
C VAL A 9 1.69 7.54 3.07
N ILE A 10 0.84 6.82 3.80
CA ILE A 10 1.22 5.77 4.73
C ILE A 10 0.76 4.43 4.17
N ILE A 11 1.67 3.47 4.06
CA ILE A 11 1.40 2.11 3.59
C ILE A 11 1.63 1.16 4.77
N VAL A 12 0.66 0.32 5.09
CA VAL A 12 0.68 -0.60 6.23
C VAL A 12 0.43 -2.01 5.75
N MET A 13 1.27 -2.95 6.18
CA MET A 13 1.08 -4.40 6.00
C MET A 13 0.86 -5.00 7.39
N TYR A 14 -0.32 -5.54 7.66
CA TYR A 14 -0.63 -6.14 8.97
C TYR A 14 -0.09 -7.57 9.03
N THR A 15 0.23 -8.02 10.25
CA THR A 15 0.75 -9.38 10.47
C THR A 15 -0.32 -10.46 10.26
N TYR A 16 -1.60 -10.09 10.38
CA TYR A 16 -2.74 -10.99 10.21
C TYR A 16 -3.43 -10.84 8.85
N ASP A 17 -2.82 -10.14 7.90
CA ASP A 17 -3.36 -10.07 6.54
C ASP A 17 -3.25 -11.47 5.90
N HIS A 18 -4.39 -12.02 5.48
CA HIS A 18 -4.48 -13.29 4.78
C HIS A 18 -4.24 -13.14 3.29
N ASP A 19 -3.98 -14.26 2.62
CA ASP A 19 -3.79 -14.31 1.17
C ASP A 19 -4.99 -13.71 0.40
N PRO A 20 -4.73 -12.95 -0.69
CA PRO A 20 -3.41 -12.54 -1.18
C PRO A 20 -2.73 -11.49 -0.27
N ARG A 21 -1.39 -11.45 -0.24
CA ARG A 21 -0.66 -10.45 0.53
C ARG A 21 -1.06 -9.06 0.07
N HIS A 22 -1.51 -8.24 1.01
CA HIS A 22 -2.01 -6.91 0.71
C HIS A 22 -1.50 -5.84 1.67
N VAL A 23 -1.63 -4.58 1.25
CA VAL A 23 -1.33 -3.41 2.07
C VAL A 23 -2.52 -2.46 2.13
N HIS A 24 -2.60 -1.75 3.25
CA HIS A 24 -3.56 -0.69 3.50
C HIS A 24 -2.89 0.65 3.28
N ILE A 25 -3.48 1.48 2.43
CA ILE A 25 -2.93 2.76 2.01
C ILE A 25 -3.75 3.87 2.62
N PHE A 26 -3.08 4.80 3.29
CA PHE A 26 -3.68 5.93 3.95
C PHE A 26 -3.10 7.24 3.42
N GLU A 27 -3.97 8.22 3.21
CA GLU A 27 -3.63 9.61 2.88
C GLU A 27 -4.47 10.53 3.77
N ASP A 28 -3.86 11.58 4.32
CA ASP A 28 -4.53 12.55 5.18
C ASP A 28 -5.35 11.91 6.32
N GLY A 29 -4.82 10.82 6.89
CA GLY A 29 -5.42 10.09 8.00
C GLY A 29 -6.57 9.14 7.61
N LYS A 30 -6.93 9.05 6.32
CA LYS A 30 -8.03 8.19 5.84
C LYS A 30 -7.50 7.01 5.04
N ARG A 31 -8.12 5.83 5.20
CA ARG A 31 -7.81 4.65 4.38
C ARG A 31 -8.36 4.88 2.97
N MET A 32 -7.47 4.96 2.00
CA MET A 32 -7.80 5.22 0.60
C MET A 32 -7.98 3.94 -0.20
N SER A 33 -7.16 2.91 0.09
CA SER A 33 -7.18 1.68 -0.68
C SER A 33 -6.67 0.47 0.11
N LYS A 34 -7.16 -0.70 -0.29
CA LYS A 34 -6.56 -2.01 -0.03
C LYS A 34 -5.94 -2.48 -1.35
N PHE A 35 -4.65 -2.81 -1.32
CA PHE A 35 -3.88 -3.13 -2.53
C PHE A 35 -3.23 -4.51 -2.42
N ASP A 36 -3.50 -5.35 -3.41
CA ASP A 36 -2.95 -6.70 -3.58
C ASP A 36 -1.53 -6.57 -4.12
N VAL A 37 -0.54 -6.94 -3.31
CA VAL A 37 0.88 -6.79 -3.65
C VAL A 37 1.34 -7.92 -4.57
N ASP A 38 0.76 -9.11 -4.41
CA ASP A 38 1.15 -10.29 -5.18
C ASP A 38 0.68 -10.18 -6.64
N HIS A 39 -0.54 -9.68 -6.86
CA HIS A 39 -1.09 -9.46 -8.21
C HIS A 39 -0.98 -8.02 -8.69
N TRP A 40 -0.40 -7.13 -7.87
CA TRP A 40 -0.19 -5.71 -8.17
C TRP A 40 -1.45 -4.96 -8.62
N ARG A 41 -2.56 -5.13 -7.89
CA ARG A 41 -3.88 -4.57 -8.24
C ARG A 41 -4.62 -3.98 -7.04
N ILE A 42 -5.55 -3.07 -7.32
CA ILE A 42 -6.46 -2.54 -6.31
C ILE A 42 -7.48 -3.63 -5.94
N MET A 43 -7.63 -3.92 -4.64
CA MET A 43 -8.71 -4.75 -4.13
C MET A 43 -9.93 -3.90 -3.77
N GLU A 44 -9.68 -2.76 -3.13
CA GLU A 44 -10.74 -1.86 -2.65
C GLU A 44 -10.28 -0.40 -2.72
N GLY A 45 -11.24 0.50 -2.95
CA GLY A 45 -11.01 1.93 -2.93
C GLY A 45 -10.34 2.44 -4.20
N ARG A 46 -9.52 3.50 -4.06
CA ARG A 46 -8.84 4.14 -5.18
C ARG A 46 -7.41 4.49 -4.81
N LEU A 47 -6.50 4.35 -5.78
CA LEU A 47 -5.13 4.83 -5.67
C LEU A 47 -5.03 6.26 -6.19
N SER A 48 -4.49 7.15 -5.37
CA SER A 48 -4.04 8.45 -5.86
C SER A 48 -2.72 8.29 -6.63
N SER A 49 -2.36 9.31 -7.42
CA SER A 49 -1.05 9.38 -8.06
C SER A 49 0.12 9.37 -7.06
N LYS A 50 -0.08 9.88 -5.82
CA LYS A 50 0.94 9.85 -4.76
C LYS A 50 1.10 8.42 -4.24
N ALA A 51 0.00 7.73 -3.96
CA ALA A 51 0.03 6.35 -3.52
C ALA A 51 0.64 5.41 -4.55
N LYS A 52 0.33 5.60 -5.83
CA LYS A 52 0.95 4.82 -6.91
C LYS A 52 2.48 4.99 -6.91
N LYS A 53 2.97 6.23 -6.85
CA LYS A 53 4.42 6.52 -6.76
C LYS A 53 5.06 5.90 -5.51
N ALA A 54 4.35 5.91 -4.37
CA ALA A 54 4.83 5.31 -3.13
C ALA A 54 4.95 3.78 -3.24
N LEU A 55 3.94 3.11 -3.81
CA LEU A 55 3.99 1.66 -4.07
C LEU A 55 5.11 1.29 -5.03
N ASP A 56 5.23 2.01 -6.15
CA ASP A 56 6.28 1.77 -7.16
C ASP A 56 7.69 1.95 -6.56
N ALA A 57 7.87 2.92 -5.66
CA ALA A 57 9.14 3.12 -4.96
C ALA A 57 9.47 1.93 -4.05
N LEU A 58 8.51 1.48 -3.23
CA LEU A 58 8.73 0.34 -2.33
C LEU A 58 9.00 -0.97 -3.09
N LYS A 59 8.35 -1.17 -4.25
CA LYS A 59 8.64 -2.30 -5.14
C LYS A 59 10.05 -2.24 -5.71
N LYS A 60 10.50 -1.06 -6.16
CA LYS A 60 11.88 -0.86 -6.64
C LYS A 60 12.93 -1.05 -5.55
N GLU A 61 12.60 -0.71 -4.31
CA GLU A 61 13.45 -0.92 -3.13
C GLU A 61 13.47 -2.41 -2.67
N GLY A 62 12.65 -3.29 -3.26
CA GLY A 62 12.54 -4.70 -2.88
C GLY A 62 11.82 -4.93 -1.54
N ILE A 63 11.06 -3.94 -1.07
CA ILE A 63 10.33 -3.99 0.20
C ILE A 63 8.95 -4.64 0.02
N LEU A 64 8.27 -4.31 -1.09
CA LEU A 64 6.97 -4.85 -1.46
C LEU A 64 7.07 -5.80 -2.64
#